data_AF-A0A7V2N3Y0-F1
#
_entry.id   AF-A0A7V2N3Y0-F1
#
_cell.length_a   1.000
_cell.length_b   1.000
_cell.length_c   1.000
_cell.angle_alpha   90.00
_cell.angle_beta   90.00
_cell.angle_gamma   90.00
#
_symmetry.space_group_name_H-M   'P 1'
#
loop_
_entity.id
_entity.type
_entity.pdbx_description
1 polymer ?
#
loop_
_entity_poly.entity_id
_entity_poly.type
_entity_poly.pdbx_seq_one_letter_code
_entity_poly.pdbx_strand_id
1 'polypeptide(L)'
;MSVDLLWASWYGSFLGGRGIPCNGRVVMRAFCLAFMAVCHAACAAASGCPRSDLNFDCRVDLEDLRILAARWLSETPVDESLEPRADLSGLALVSAEWLMQGQHTLRINEFMSRNGGFIRDEHGDADDWIEVLNYGSRPIDLAGLYFTDDLGSALAERSRIPAHSPEVTVVRPGQAIVLWADGEPAEGPLHLNFRLSADGGEDIGITDHDGRRIDSITDFPALGADESYGRVCQMPDTWTVFSVAGGHAPTPGTGNCEVSGDDRILITEIMYHPFDPAQPLREPLGAEYIELYNNGPEPVGLAGWRFSRGVDFVFPDIIMAPGAFLVVAADVTTFAQKYGTAMNVVGGWSGHLSNSGETVELLNAAGRTIDRVRYADEGDWAVRIRRPLDHGHRGWQWADDHDGGGRSLELVSVAMPNDYGQNWTASYVAGGTPGRANSAWSPPADAPNLAPMILDVGHQPVIPHSDETVQVTARLLDEQSSG
;
A
#
# COMPACT_ATOMS: atom_id res chain seq x y z
N MET A 1 11.14 -47.12 1.55
CA MET A 1 11.98 -48.15 2.22
C MET A 1 12.93 -47.43 3.16
N SER A 2 13.03 -47.95 4.40
CA SER A 2 13.98 -47.65 5.49
C SER A 2 13.94 -46.30 6.23
N VAL A 3 13.08 -46.21 7.25
CA VAL A 3 13.37 -45.52 8.55
C VAL A 3 12.96 -46.40 9.78
N ASP A 4 12.48 -47.63 9.57
CA ASP A 4 11.93 -48.49 10.65
C ASP A 4 12.94 -49.34 11.44
N LEU A 5 14.25 -49.12 11.31
CA LEU A 5 15.26 -50.01 11.91
C LEU A 5 16.17 -49.39 12.98
N LEU A 6 15.86 -48.20 13.51
CA LEU A 6 16.62 -47.58 14.60
C LEU A 6 15.88 -47.45 15.94
N TRP A 7 14.68 -48.03 16.07
CA TRP A 7 13.88 -47.96 17.31
C TRP A 7 14.02 -49.17 18.26
N ALA A 8 14.75 -50.22 17.87
CA ALA A 8 14.77 -51.48 18.63
C ALA A 8 15.92 -51.65 19.66
N SER A 9 16.86 -50.70 19.80
CA SER A 9 18.01 -50.87 20.70
C SER A 9 18.02 -50.00 21.97
N TRP A 10 16.93 -49.28 22.29
CA TRP A 10 16.91 -48.36 23.44
C TRP A 10 15.83 -48.66 24.51
N TYR A 11 15.05 -49.73 24.35
CA TYR A 11 13.97 -50.11 25.28
C TYR A 11 14.28 -51.30 26.20
N GLY A 12 15.48 -51.88 26.12
CA GLY A 12 15.85 -53.10 26.86
C GLY A 12 16.36 -52.90 28.30
N SER A 13 16.50 -51.66 28.79
CA SER A 13 17.27 -51.39 30.02
C SER A 13 16.49 -50.73 31.16
N PHE A 14 15.18 -50.48 31.01
CA PHE A 14 14.43 -49.69 32.00
C PHE A 14 13.37 -50.44 32.81
N LEU A 15 13.24 -51.77 32.67
CA LEU A 15 12.28 -52.57 33.46
C LEU A 15 12.97 -53.72 34.17
N GLY A 16 13.81 -53.38 35.14
CA GLY A 16 14.29 -54.28 36.18
C GLY A 16 13.74 -53.86 37.54
N GLY A 17 12.60 -54.43 37.96
CA GLY A 17 12.20 -54.48 39.37
C GLY A 17 10.81 -53.98 39.72
N ARG A 18 9.94 -54.95 40.04
CA ARG A 18 8.72 -54.90 40.85
C ARG A 18 7.48 -54.25 40.21
N GLY A 19 6.42 -55.06 40.12
CA GLY A 19 5.21 -54.78 39.36
C GLY A 19 4.19 -53.91 40.07
N ILE A 20 3.39 -53.24 39.23
CA ILE A 20 2.09 -52.64 39.55
C ILE A 20 1.17 -52.96 38.34
N PRO A 21 -0.07 -53.43 38.53
CA PRO A 21 -0.87 -54.02 37.46
C PRO A 21 -1.54 -52.99 36.55
N CYS A 22 -1.81 -53.43 35.33
CA CYS A 22 -2.36 -52.70 34.20
C CYS A 22 -3.66 -51.92 34.49
N ASN A 23 -3.64 -50.61 34.23
CA ASN A 23 -4.76 -49.84 33.71
C ASN A 23 -4.27 -49.00 32.50
N GLY A 24 -3.82 -49.70 31.46
CA GLY A 24 -3.03 -49.16 30.34
C GLY A 24 -3.80 -48.90 29.04
N ARG A 25 -5.02 -48.34 29.09
CA ARG A 25 -5.72 -47.90 27.86
C ARG A 25 -6.05 -46.40 27.79
N VAL A 26 -6.11 -45.70 28.94
CA VAL A 26 -6.38 -44.25 28.97
C VAL A 26 -5.07 -43.45 28.94
N VAL A 27 -4.03 -43.90 29.65
CA VAL A 27 -2.73 -43.22 29.71
C VAL A 27 -1.97 -43.28 28.37
N MET A 28 -2.18 -44.33 27.57
CA MET A 28 -1.47 -44.52 26.29
C MET A 28 -2.01 -43.63 25.16
N ARG A 29 -3.30 -43.23 25.21
CA ARG A 29 -3.87 -42.26 24.25
C ARG A 29 -3.48 -40.82 24.59
N ALA A 30 -3.48 -40.46 25.86
CA ALA A 30 -3.06 -39.13 26.31
C ALA A 30 -1.56 -38.86 26.05
N PHE A 31 -0.69 -39.86 26.27
CA PHE A 31 0.74 -39.72 25.96
C PHE A 31 1.04 -39.71 24.46
N CYS A 32 0.29 -40.43 23.62
CA CYS A 32 0.47 -40.36 22.15
C CYS A 32 0.00 -39.02 21.56
N LEU A 33 -1.10 -38.44 22.06
CA LEU A 33 -1.56 -37.11 21.64
C LEU A 33 -0.62 -35.99 22.13
N ALA A 34 -0.15 -36.06 23.38
CA ALA A 34 0.80 -35.09 23.91
C ALA A 34 2.17 -35.17 23.20
N PHE A 35 2.65 -36.36 22.84
CA PHE A 35 3.91 -36.51 22.12
C PHE A 35 3.79 -36.13 20.63
N MET A 36 2.65 -36.38 19.99
CA MET A 36 2.39 -35.84 18.63
C MET A 36 2.27 -34.31 18.64
N ALA A 37 1.61 -33.72 19.65
CA ALA A 37 1.50 -32.27 19.80
C ALA A 37 2.87 -31.60 20.06
N VAL A 38 3.74 -32.22 20.88
CA VAL A 38 5.10 -31.70 21.16
C VAL A 38 6.04 -31.87 19.96
N CYS A 39 5.94 -32.96 19.20
CA CYS A 39 6.69 -33.14 17.97
C CYS A 39 6.19 -32.25 16.81
N HIS A 40 4.91 -31.88 16.76
CA HIS A 40 4.36 -30.97 15.74
C HIS A 40 4.54 -29.48 16.10
N ALA A 41 4.46 -29.11 17.38
CA ALA A 41 4.77 -27.75 17.84
C ALA A 41 6.24 -27.36 17.60
N ALA A 42 7.16 -28.34 17.63
CA ALA A 42 8.56 -28.13 17.26
C ALA A 42 8.75 -27.90 15.75
N CYS A 43 7.81 -28.34 14.90
CA CYS A 43 7.83 -28.12 13.46
C CYS A 43 7.29 -26.72 13.10
N ALA A 44 6.20 -26.28 13.75
CA ALA A 44 5.61 -24.95 13.53
C ALA A 44 6.54 -23.79 13.96
N ALA A 45 7.35 -23.99 15.02
CA ALA A 45 8.35 -23.00 15.42
C ALA A 45 9.52 -22.88 14.43
N ALA A 46 9.74 -23.89 13.57
CA ALA A 46 10.79 -23.87 12.54
C ALA A 46 10.32 -23.27 11.20
N SER A 47 9.00 -23.16 10.98
CA SER A 47 8.40 -22.66 9.73
C SER A 47 7.99 -21.19 9.75
N GLY A 48 8.11 -20.48 10.88
CA GLY A 48 7.76 -19.06 10.98
C GLY A 48 6.25 -18.78 11.00
N CYS A 49 5.43 -19.81 11.24
CA CYS A 49 3.97 -19.69 11.21
C CYS A 49 3.44 -19.02 12.49
N PRO A 50 2.31 -18.30 12.42
CA PRO A 50 1.76 -17.56 13.56
C PRO A 50 1.38 -18.51 14.70
N ARG A 51 1.46 -18.03 15.95
CA ARG A 51 1.15 -18.89 17.10
C ARG A 51 -0.33 -19.16 17.24
N SER A 52 -1.20 -18.34 16.62
CA SER A 52 -2.64 -18.58 16.63
C SER A 52 -3.14 -19.46 15.48
N ASP A 53 -2.25 -20.02 14.67
CA ASP A 53 -2.56 -21.11 13.74
C ASP A 53 -2.76 -22.40 14.56
N LEU A 54 -4.01 -22.76 14.78
CA LEU A 54 -4.45 -23.86 15.62
C LEU A 54 -4.69 -25.15 14.81
N ASN A 55 -4.81 -25.05 13.49
CA ASN A 55 -5.01 -26.19 12.58
C ASN A 55 -3.68 -26.64 11.90
N PHE A 56 -2.61 -25.84 12.03
CA PHE A 56 -1.26 -26.04 11.52
C PHE A 56 -1.12 -25.98 9.99
N ASP A 57 -1.92 -25.17 9.32
CA ASP A 57 -1.80 -24.91 7.88
C ASP A 57 -1.03 -23.62 7.53
N CYS A 58 -0.44 -22.99 8.54
CA CYS A 58 0.29 -21.72 8.51
C CYS A 58 -0.57 -20.48 8.19
N ARG A 59 -1.89 -20.58 8.37
CA ARG A 59 -2.87 -19.51 8.23
C ARG A 59 -3.58 -19.29 9.57
N VAL A 60 -4.15 -18.11 9.76
CA VAL A 60 -5.00 -17.77 10.90
C VAL A 60 -6.34 -17.32 10.33
N ASP A 61 -7.31 -18.22 10.33
CA ASP A 61 -8.60 -18.01 9.68
C ASP A 61 -9.79 -18.43 10.56
N LEU A 62 -10.97 -18.53 9.95
CA LEU A 62 -12.21 -18.90 10.65
C LEU A 62 -12.13 -20.31 11.26
N GLU A 63 -11.33 -21.22 10.71
CA GLU A 63 -11.15 -22.57 11.24
C GLU A 63 -10.34 -22.55 12.54
N ASP A 64 -9.34 -21.68 12.66
CA ASP A 64 -8.63 -21.47 13.93
C ASP A 64 -9.55 -20.87 14.99
N LEU A 65 -10.39 -19.92 14.60
CA LEU A 65 -11.41 -19.36 15.49
C LEU A 65 -12.41 -20.44 15.95
N ARG A 66 -12.81 -21.36 15.05
CA ARG A 66 -13.67 -22.50 15.40
C ARG A 66 -12.98 -23.46 16.35
N ILE A 67 -11.69 -23.74 16.16
CA ILE A 67 -10.91 -24.58 17.07
C ILE A 67 -10.80 -23.92 18.44
N LEU A 68 -10.53 -22.62 18.50
CA LEU A 68 -10.50 -21.86 19.75
C LEU A 68 -11.86 -21.87 20.47
N ALA A 69 -12.94 -21.61 19.73
CA ALA A 69 -14.30 -21.64 20.27
C ALA A 69 -14.69 -23.04 20.78
N ALA A 70 -14.29 -24.10 20.09
CA ALA A 70 -14.51 -25.48 20.52
C ALA A 70 -13.75 -25.81 21.83
N ARG A 71 -12.54 -25.28 22.02
CA ARG A 71 -11.80 -25.40 23.30
C ARG A 71 -12.53 -24.71 24.44
N TRP A 72 -13.05 -23.50 24.17
CA TRP A 72 -13.78 -22.70 25.16
C TRP A 72 -15.10 -23.37 25.59
N LEU A 73 -15.79 -24.03 24.67
CA LEU A 73 -17.05 -24.73 24.95
C LEU A 73 -16.86 -26.16 25.52
N SER A 74 -15.62 -26.64 25.65
CA SER A 74 -15.37 -27.99 26.15
C SER A 74 -15.58 -28.11 27.66
N GLU A 75 -16.24 -29.18 28.12
CA GLU A 75 -16.39 -29.49 29.56
C GLU A 75 -15.10 -30.08 30.17
N THR A 76 -14.07 -30.29 29.35
CA THR A 76 -12.76 -30.79 29.79
C THR A 76 -11.89 -29.64 30.28
N PRO A 77 -11.15 -29.79 31.39
CA PRO A 77 -10.16 -28.80 31.80
C PRO A 77 -9.17 -28.56 30.66
N VAL A 78 -9.16 -27.32 30.14
CA VAL A 78 -8.20 -26.89 29.12
C VAL A 78 -6.86 -26.68 29.80
N ASP A 79 -5.79 -27.17 29.20
CA ASP A 79 -4.43 -26.91 29.69
C ASP A 79 -4.08 -25.43 29.44
N GLU A 80 -4.09 -24.61 30.49
CA GLU A 80 -3.79 -23.17 30.43
C GLU A 80 -2.33 -22.86 30.02
N SER A 81 -1.47 -23.87 29.89
CA SER A 81 -0.11 -23.70 29.36
C SER A 81 -0.04 -23.68 27.83
N LEU A 82 -1.14 -23.99 27.14
CA LEU A 82 -1.25 -23.90 25.68
C LEU A 82 -1.66 -22.50 25.25
N GLU A 83 -0.91 -21.93 24.31
CA GLU A 83 -1.26 -20.66 23.63
C GLU A 83 -1.79 -20.96 22.21
N PRO A 84 -2.73 -20.16 21.67
CA PRO A 84 -3.58 -19.20 22.38
C PRO A 84 -4.51 -19.85 23.40
N ARG A 85 -4.69 -19.18 24.55
CA ARG A 85 -5.60 -19.60 25.63
C ARG A 85 -7.06 -19.58 25.18
N ALA A 86 -7.88 -20.51 25.69
CA ALA A 86 -9.32 -20.54 25.41
C ALA A 86 -10.10 -19.49 26.25
N ASP A 87 -9.70 -18.23 26.16
CA ASP A 87 -10.29 -17.08 26.85
C ASP A 87 -10.34 -15.84 25.93
N LEU A 88 -10.75 -14.69 26.48
CA LEU A 88 -10.80 -13.43 25.72
C LEU A 88 -9.43 -12.96 25.20
N SER A 89 -8.32 -13.34 25.85
CA SER A 89 -6.97 -12.97 25.42
C SER A 89 -6.50 -13.79 24.23
N GLY A 90 -6.79 -15.09 24.20
CA GLY A 90 -6.55 -15.91 23.02
C GLY A 90 -7.52 -15.60 21.88
N LEU A 91 -8.78 -15.23 22.18
CA LEU A 91 -9.70 -14.73 21.16
C LEU A 91 -9.17 -13.41 20.56
N ALA A 92 -8.69 -12.49 21.40
CA ALA A 92 -8.08 -11.25 20.92
C ALA A 92 -6.82 -11.51 20.09
N LEU A 93 -5.98 -12.49 20.46
CA LEU A 93 -4.80 -12.86 19.69
C LEU A 93 -5.17 -13.45 18.32
N VAL A 94 -6.07 -14.44 18.30
CA VAL A 94 -6.54 -15.07 17.05
C VAL A 94 -7.27 -14.05 16.18
N SER A 95 -8.09 -13.18 16.77
CA SER A 95 -8.79 -12.12 16.04
C SER A 95 -7.81 -11.06 15.52
N ALA A 96 -6.79 -10.67 16.29
CA ALA A 96 -5.78 -9.71 15.85
C ALA A 96 -4.90 -10.31 14.74
N GLU A 97 -4.44 -11.55 14.88
CA GLU A 97 -3.66 -12.24 13.84
C GLU A 97 -4.52 -12.48 12.58
N TRP A 98 -5.80 -12.81 12.72
CA TRP A 98 -6.76 -12.91 11.60
C TRP A 98 -7.01 -11.56 10.92
N LEU A 99 -7.23 -10.48 11.69
CA LEU A 99 -7.40 -9.12 11.18
C LEU A 99 -6.14 -8.63 10.45
N MET A 100 -4.95 -8.97 10.96
CA MET A 100 -3.66 -8.62 10.34
C MET A 100 -3.34 -9.49 9.11
N GLN A 101 -3.81 -10.74 9.05
CA GLN A 101 -3.68 -11.58 7.85
C GLN A 101 -4.70 -11.22 6.76
N GLY A 102 -5.85 -10.63 7.11
CA GLY A 102 -6.84 -10.14 6.16
C GLY A 102 -6.41 -8.86 5.42
N GLN A 103 -5.34 -8.19 5.86
CA GLN A 103 -4.72 -7.09 5.11
C GLN A 103 -3.66 -7.63 4.17
N HIS A 104 -4.11 -8.00 2.98
CA HIS A 104 -3.20 -8.27 1.87
C HIS A 104 -2.61 -6.95 1.39
N THR A 105 -1.31 -6.74 1.62
CA THR A 105 -0.55 -5.62 1.06
C THR A 105 -0.12 -5.89 -0.38
N LEU A 106 -1.01 -6.52 -1.13
CA LEU A 106 -0.86 -6.78 -2.56
C LEU A 106 -1.69 -5.77 -3.34
N ARG A 107 -1.17 -5.34 -4.48
CA ARG A 107 -1.91 -4.55 -5.45
C ARG A 107 -1.56 -4.96 -6.87
N ILE A 108 -2.50 -4.80 -7.78
CA ILE A 108 -2.21 -4.85 -9.21
C ILE A 108 -1.33 -3.63 -9.51
N ASN A 109 -0.14 -3.86 -10.07
CA ASN A 109 0.86 -2.82 -10.29
C ASN A 109 0.89 -2.37 -11.75
N GLU A 110 0.87 -3.33 -12.67
CA GLU A 110 0.97 -3.12 -14.11
C GLU A 110 0.36 -4.32 -14.84
N PHE A 111 -0.14 -4.15 -16.05
CA PHE A 111 -0.55 -5.29 -16.90
C PHE A 111 -0.46 -4.92 -18.37
N MET A 112 -0.34 -5.93 -19.23
CA MET A 112 -0.30 -5.77 -20.69
C MET A 112 -1.29 -6.75 -21.31
N SER A 113 -2.26 -6.21 -22.06
CA SER A 113 -3.32 -7.00 -22.73
C SER A 113 -3.01 -7.31 -24.20
N ARG A 114 -1.81 -6.95 -24.67
CA ARG A 114 -1.32 -7.28 -26.01
C ARG A 114 0.21 -7.28 -26.04
N ASN A 115 0.79 -8.40 -25.61
CA ASN A 115 2.22 -8.59 -25.65
C ASN A 115 2.70 -8.97 -27.06
N GLY A 116 3.27 -8.00 -27.78
CA GLY A 116 3.86 -8.16 -29.12
C GLY A 116 5.24 -8.83 -29.11
N GLY A 117 5.70 -9.30 -27.95
CA GLY A 117 7.02 -9.91 -27.75
C GLY A 117 7.94 -9.13 -26.81
N PHE A 118 7.39 -8.23 -25.98
CA PHE A 118 8.13 -7.46 -24.97
C PHE A 118 8.81 -8.38 -23.94
N ILE A 119 8.07 -9.36 -23.42
CA ILE A 119 8.58 -10.47 -22.60
C ILE A 119 8.00 -11.80 -23.07
N ARG A 120 8.62 -12.90 -22.64
CA ARG A 120 8.15 -14.26 -22.93
C ARG A 120 8.08 -15.07 -21.65
N ASP A 121 7.15 -16.00 -21.62
CA ASP A 121 6.99 -16.98 -20.55
C ASP A 121 8.07 -18.09 -20.63
N GLU A 122 7.96 -19.09 -19.76
CA GLU A 122 8.81 -20.28 -19.75
C GLU A 122 8.68 -21.17 -21.00
N HIS A 123 7.57 -21.10 -21.75
CA HIS A 123 7.35 -21.83 -22.99
C HIS A 123 7.82 -21.06 -24.24
N GLY A 124 8.15 -19.78 -24.07
CA GLY A 124 8.66 -18.90 -25.12
C GLY A 124 7.57 -18.14 -25.85
N ASP A 125 6.35 -18.18 -25.35
CA ASP A 125 5.18 -17.47 -25.86
C ASP A 125 5.10 -16.05 -25.28
N ALA A 126 4.48 -15.16 -26.03
CA ALA A 126 4.37 -13.74 -25.69
C ALA A 126 2.91 -13.45 -25.34
N ASP A 127 2.53 -13.80 -24.13
CA ASP A 127 1.16 -13.68 -23.65
C ASP A 127 0.93 -12.41 -22.85
N ASP A 128 -0.36 -12.10 -22.69
CA ASP A 128 -0.82 -11.03 -21.82
C ASP A 128 -0.41 -11.34 -20.40
N TRP A 129 -0.22 -10.32 -19.59
CA TRP A 129 0.26 -10.51 -18.24
C TRP A 129 -0.26 -9.47 -17.27
N ILE A 130 -0.35 -9.86 -16.01
CA ILE A 130 -0.73 -9.05 -14.87
C ILE A 130 0.41 -9.10 -13.86
N GLU A 131 0.88 -7.94 -13.44
CA GLU A 131 1.88 -7.81 -12.39
C GLU A 131 1.24 -7.41 -11.07
N VAL A 132 1.65 -8.10 -10.00
CA VAL A 132 1.23 -7.83 -8.62
C VAL A 132 2.44 -7.41 -7.79
N LEU A 133 2.32 -6.28 -7.09
CA LEU A 133 3.33 -5.77 -6.17
C LEU A 133 2.93 -6.04 -4.73
N ASN A 134 3.87 -6.52 -3.92
CA ASN A 134 3.76 -6.50 -2.47
C ASN A 134 4.33 -5.18 -1.92
N TYR A 135 3.46 -4.29 -1.46
CA TYR A 135 3.84 -3.00 -0.89
C TYR A 135 4.03 -3.06 0.64
N GLY A 136 3.82 -4.20 1.28
CA GLY A 136 4.05 -4.39 2.72
C GLY A 136 5.48 -4.79 3.04
N SER A 137 5.74 -5.02 4.33
CA SER A 137 7.07 -5.36 4.85
C SER A 137 7.31 -6.87 5.04
N ARG A 138 6.30 -7.71 4.78
CA ARG A 138 6.40 -9.18 4.94
C ARG A 138 6.16 -9.89 3.60
N PRO A 139 6.84 -11.02 3.33
CA PRO A 139 6.54 -11.84 2.16
C PRO A 139 5.08 -12.31 2.19
N ILE A 140 4.44 -12.30 1.02
CA ILE A 140 3.06 -12.80 0.83
C ILE A 140 3.08 -13.92 -0.20
N ASP A 141 2.47 -15.04 0.13
CA ASP A 141 2.24 -16.13 -0.80
C ASP A 141 0.90 -15.92 -1.53
N LEU A 142 0.92 -15.94 -2.87
CA LEU A 142 -0.29 -15.85 -3.70
C LEU A 142 -1.10 -17.16 -3.72
N ALA A 143 -0.57 -18.24 -3.16
CA ALA A 143 -1.20 -19.56 -3.15
C ALA A 143 -2.65 -19.56 -2.61
N GLY A 144 -3.59 -19.88 -3.51
CA GLY A 144 -5.02 -19.94 -3.21
C GLY A 144 -5.79 -18.62 -3.34
N LEU A 145 -5.13 -17.52 -3.73
CA LEU A 145 -5.79 -16.29 -4.15
C LEU A 145 -6.49 -16.50 -5.50
N TYR A 146 -7.50 -15.67 -5.75
CA TYR A 146 -8.26 -15.70 -7.00
C TYR A 146 -8.05 -14.43 -7.83
N PHE A 147 -7.95 -14.61 -9.14
CA PHE A 147 -7.79 -13.56 -10.15
C PHE A 147 -8.94 -13.63 -11.16
N THR A 148 -9.37 -12.49 -11.67
CA THR A 148 -10.43 -12.42 -12.68
C THR A 148 -10.31 -11.17 -13.55
N ASP A 149 -10.80 -11.28 -14.77
CA ASP A 149 -11.06 -10.21 -15.75
C ASP A 149 -12.52 -9.68 -15.71
N ASP A 150 -13.39 -10.30 -14.89
CA ASP A 150 -14.80 -9.93 -14.71
C ASP A 150 -15.15 -9.89 -13.22
N LEU A 151 -15.29 -8.70 -12.65
CA LEU A 151 -15.65 -8.56 -11.23
C LEU A 151 -17.06 -9.07 -10.90
N GLY A 152 -17.92 -9.24 -11.91
CA GLY A 152 -19.25 -9.84 -11.80
C GLY A 152 -19.25 -11.38 -11.74
N SER A 153 -18.13 -12.02 -12.07
CA SER A 153 -17.99 -13.48 -12.05
C SER A 153 -18.11 -14.06 -10.64
N ALA A 154 -18.67 -15.27 -10.55
CA ALA A 154 -18.71 -16.00 -9.29
C ALA A 154 -17.30 -16.47 -8.88
N LEU A 155 -17.00 -16.53 -7.57
CA LEU A 155 -15.66 -16.93 -7.08
C LEU A 155 -15.16 -18.26 -7.66
N ALA A 156 -16.07 -19.22 -7.92
CA ALA A 156 -15.73 -20.52 -8.49
C ALA A 156 -15.33 -20.48 -9.98
N GLU A 157 -15.59 -19.39 -10.69
CA GLU A 157 -15.24 -19.17 -12.09
C GLU A 157 -13.88 -18.48 -12.24
N ARG A 158 -13.40 -17.83 -11.16
CA ARG A 158 -12.14 -17.08 -11.14
C ARG A 158 -10.92 -17.99 -11.19
N SER A 159 -9.85 -17.52 -11.81
CA SER A 159 -8.56 -18.21 -11.82
C SER A 159 -8.03 -18.34 -10.41
N ARG A 160 -7.64 -19.54 -9.98
CA ARG A 160 -7.09 -19.77 -8.63
C ARG A 160 -5.63 -20.19 -8.70
N ILE A 161 -4.77 -19.48 -7.99
CA ILE A 161 -3.36 -19.89 -7.87
C ILE A 161 -3.27 -21.21 -7.09
N PRO A 162 -2.50 -22.21 -7.57
CA PRO A 162 -2.33 -23.47 -6.87
C PRO A 162 -1.85 -23.31 -5.42
N ALA A 163 -2.39 -24.10 -4.51
CA ALA A 163 -2.14 -23.94 -3.07
C ALA A 163 -0.80 -24.52 -2.58
N HIS A 164 0.02 -25.10 -3.48
CA HIS A 164 1.15 -25.95 -3.12
C HIS A 164 2.42 -25.65 -3.94
N SER A 165 2.65 -24.39 -4.29
CA SER A 165 3.82 -23.95 -5.06
C SER A 165 4.52 -22.70 -4.48
N PRO A 166 4.78 -22.63 -3.16
CA PRO A 166 5.34 -21.45 -2.49
C PRO A 166 6.72 -21.03 -3.02
N GLU A 167 7.45 -21.94 -3.69
CA GLU A 167 8.73 -21.66 -4.32
C GLU A 167 8.67 -20.62 -5.45
N VAL A 168 7.49 -20.43 -6.07
CA VAL A 168 7.27 -19.47 -7.17
C VAL A 168 6.17 -18.45 -6.87
N THR A 169 5.29 -18.71 -5.90
CA THR A 169 4.15 -17.82 -5.58
C THR A 169 4.41 -16.83 -4.44
N VAL A 170 5.59 -16.86 -3.81
CA VAL A 170 5.94 -15.94 -2.72
C VAL A 170 6.52 -14.63 -3.25
N VAL A 171 5.85 -13.53 -2.95
CA VAL A 171 6.24 -12.15 -3.30
C VAL A 171 6.85 -11.47 -2.08
N ARG A 172 8.13 -11.14 -2.12
CA ARG A 172 8.82 -10.46 -1.03
C ARG A 172 8.41 -8.98 -0.91
N PRO A 173 8.69 -8.32 0.23
CA PRO A 173 8.47 -6.89 0.40
C PRO A 173 9.10 -6.07 -0.73
N GLY A 174 8.33 -5.18 -1.34
CA GLY A 174 8.75 -4.34 -2.46
C GLY A 174 8.98 -5.08 -3.79
N GLN A 175 8.75 -6.39 -3.83
CA GLN A 175 8.90 -7.20 -5.04
C GLN A 175 7.59 -7.20 -5.83
N ALA A 176 7.72 -7.20 -7.16
CA ALA A 176 6.63 -7.45 -8.08
C ALA A 176 6.76 -8.86 -8.69
N ILE A 177 5.63 -9.49 -9.01
CA ILE A 177 5.57 -10.78 -9.70
C ILE A 177 4.61 -10.70 -10.88
N VAL A 178 4.99 -11.36 -11.98
CA VAL A 178 4.20 -11.44 -13.21
C VAL A 178 3.39 -12.73 -13.22
N LEU A 179 2.11 -12.62 -13.55
CA LEU A 179 1.20 -13.73 -13.84
C LEU A 179 0.77 -13.65 -15.31
N TRP A 180 0.78 -14.78 -16.01
CA TRP A 180 0.41 -14.86 -17.42
C TRP A 180 -1.10 -15.00 -17.57
N ALA A 181 -1.74 -14.05 -18.25
CA ALA A 181 -3.15 -14.07 -18.58
C ALA A 181 -3.33 -14.67 -19.99
N ASP A 182 -3.10 -15.98 -20.11
CA ASP A 182 -3.04 -16.70 -21.39
C ASP A 182 -4.19 -17.71 -21.60
N GLY A 183 -4.97 -18.01 -20.56
CA GLY A 183 -5.98 -19.06 -20.61
C GLY A 183 -5.42 -20.48 -20.48
N GLU A 184 -4.16 -20.64 -20.07
CA GLU A 184 -3.39 -21.88 -20.09
C GLU A 184 -2.86 -22.25 -18.68
N PRO A 185 -3.74 -22.37 -17.66
CA PRO A 185 -3.33 -22.60 -16.27
C PRO A 185 -2.64 -23.95 -16.02
N ALA A 186 -2.57 -24.82 -17.05
CA ALA A 186 -1.85 -26.09 -17.01
C ALA A 186 -0.33 -25.93 -17.21
N GLU A 187 0.12 -24.76 -17.70
CA GLU A 187 1.52 -24.48 -17.99
C GLU A 187 2.35 -24.20 -16.73
N GLY A 188 1.75 -23.58 -15.72
CA GLY A 188 2.42 -23.38 -14.45
C GLY A 188 1.59 -22.65 -13.40
N PRO A 189 2.10 -22.52 -12.16
CA PRO A 189 1.39 -21.89 -11.05
C PRO A 189 1.08 -20.40 -11.25
N LEU A 190 1.75 -19.74 -12.19
CA LEU A 190 1.59 -18.31 -12.50
C LEU A 190 0.77 -18.06 -13.77
N HIS A 191 0.21 -19.11 -14.40
CA HIS A 191 -0.64 -18.99 -15.58
C HIS A 191 -2.13 -18.97 -15.18
N LEU A 192 -2.89 -18.06 -15.76
CA LEU A 192 -4.28 -17.79 -15.43
C LEU A 192 -5.24 -18.42 -16.45
N ASN A 193 -6.48 -18.65 -16.04
CA ASN A 193 -7.49 -19.30 -16.89
C ASN A 193 -8.23 -18.35 -17.85
N PHE A 194 -7.76 -17.11 -18.03
CA PHE A 194 -8.36 -16.10 -18.88
C PHE A 194 -7.27 -15.29 -19.62
N ARG A 195 -7.69 -14.56 -20.66
CA ARG A 195 -6.89 -13.58 -21.41
C ARG A 195 -7.48 -12.19 -21.23
N LEU A 196 -6.68 -11.14 -21.43
CA LEU A 196 -7.16 -9.76 -21.35
C LEU A 196 -7.54 -9.23 -22.74
N SER A 197 -8.63 -8.47 -22.84
CA SER A 197 -8.99 -7.76 -24.05
C SER A 197 -8.18 -6.49 -24.23
N ALA A 198 -7.49 -6.40 -25.36
CA ALA A 198 -6.83 -5.17 -25.80
C ALA A 198 -7.78 -4.07 -26.27
N ASP A 199 -9.08 -4.36 -26.46
CA ASP A 199 -10.07 -3.39 -26.93
C ASP A 199 -10.60 -2.48 -25.79
N GLY A 200 -10.18 -2.75 -24.55
CA GLY A 200 -10.58 -2.01 -23.34
C GLY A 200 -11.97 -2.38 -22.83
N GLY A 201 -12.34 -1.78 -21.69
CA GLY A 201 -13.65 -1.98 -21.06
C GLY A 201 -13.75 -3.23 -20.19
N GLU A 202 -12.63 -3.85 -19.85
CA GLU A 202 -12.54 -4.98 -18.94
C GLU A 202 -12.10 -4.56 -17.54
N ASP A 203 -12.31 -5.45 -16.58
CA ASP A 203 -11.89 -5.29 -15.20
C ASP A 203 -10.70 -6.22 -14.92
N ILE A 204 -9.97 -5.97 -13.84
CA ILE A 204 -9.07 -6.97 -13.26
C ILE A 204 -9.27 -6.95 -11.75
N GLY A 205 -9.40 -8.11 -11.13
CA GLY A 205 -9.63 -8.24 -9.69
C GLY A 205 -8.77 -9.31 -9.04
N ILE A 206 -8.31 -9.01 -7.82
CA ILE A 206 -7.68 -9.96 -6.90
C ILE A 206 -8.60 -10.14 -5.69
N THR A 207 -8.90 -11.37 -5.32
CA THR A 207 -9.63 -11.70 -4.08
C THR A 207 -8.87 -12.71 -3.23
N ASP A 208 -9.03 -12.60 -1.92
CA ASP A 208 -8.54 -13.58 -0.96
C ASP A 208 -9.25 -14.94 -1.11
N HIS A 209 -8.81 -15.92 -0.33
CA HIS A 209 -9.35 -17.28 -0.34
C HIS A 209 -10.84 -17.35 0.06
N ASP A 210 -11.33 -16.34 0.79
CA ASP A 210 -12.72 -16.18 1.23
C ASP A 210 -13.57 -15.35 0.25
N GLY A 211 -12.97 -14.86 -0.84
CA GLY A 211 -13.62 -14.00 -1.84
C GLY A 211 -13.69 -12.52 -1.47
N ARG A 212 -13.01 -12.07 -0.41
CA ARG A 212 -12.88 -10.63 -0.12
C ARG A 212 -11.93 -9.99 -1.11
N ARG A 213 -12.29 -8.81 -1.60
CA ARG A 213 -11.48 -8.07 -2.58
C ARG A 213 -10.21 -7.53 -1.93
N ILE A 214 -9.07 -7.85 -2.54
CA ILE A 214 -7.74 -7.34 -2.20
C ILE A 214 -7.49 -6.05 -2.99
N ASP A 215 -7.58 -6.13 -4.32
CA ASP A 215 -7.43 -4.99 -5.21
C ASP A 215 -8.26 -5.21 -6.49
N SER A 216 -8.57 -4.13 -7.19
CA SER A 216 -9.20 -4.19 -8.50
C SER A 216 -8.98 -2.92 -9.31
N ILE A 217 -9.01 -3.07 -10.63
CA ILE A 217 -9.19 -2.00 -11.60
C ILE A 217 -10.43 -2.32 -12.43
N THR A 218 -11.18 -1.29 -12.84
CA THR A 218 -12.38 -1.43 -13.66
C THR A 218 -12.27 -0.59 -14.92
N ASP A 219 -12.86 -1.06 -16.02
CA ASP A 219 -12.99 -0.30 -17.27
C ASP A 219 -11.65 0.27 -17.77
N PHE A 220 -10.62 -0.58 -17.86
CA PHE A 220 -9.30 -0.13 -18.33
C PHE A 220 -9.32 0.20 -19.84
N PRO A 221 -8.50 1.16 -20.30
CA PRO A 221 -8.56 1.65 -21.68
C PRO A 221 -8.03 0.61 -22.68
N ALA A 222 -8.38 0.78 -23.96
CA ALA A 222 -7.78 -0.01 -25.04
C ALA A 222 -6.26 0.22 -25.09
N LEU A 223 -5.48 -0.86 -25.26
CA LEU A 223 -4.01 -0.82 -25.28
C LEU A 223 -3.46 -1.24 -26.65
N GLY A 224 -2.42 -0.54 -27.09
CA GLY A 224 -1.61 -0.91 -28.25
C GLY A 224 -0.75 -2.16 -27.99
N ALA A 225 -0.09 -2.64 -29.04
CA ALA A 225 0.89 -3.73 -28.89
C ALA A 225 2.11 -3.21 -28.10
N ASP A 226 2.57 -4.02 -27.15
CA ASP A 226 3.69 -3.70 -26.24
C ASP A 226 3.46 -2.41 -25.42
N GLU A 227 2.19 -2.04 -25.23
CA GLU A 227 1.77 -1.03 -24.26
C GLU A 227 1.18 -1.73 -23.05
N SER A 228 1.67 -1.39 -21.87
CA SER A 228 1.08 -1.82 -20.61
C SER A 228 0.32 -0.66 -19.96
N TYR A 229 -0.52 -0.99 -18.99
CA TYR A 229 -1.22 -0.02 -18.15
C TYR A 229 -0.79 -0.22 -16.71
N GLY A 230 -0.22 0.81 -16.11
CA GLY A 230 0.44 0.72 -14.80
C GLY A 230 0.07 1.85 -13.86
N ARG A 231 0.10 1.55 -12.56
CA ARG A 231 -0.03 2.55 -11.50
C ARG A 231 1.19 3.47 -11.51
N VAL A 232 0.96 4.77 -11.38
CA VAL A 232 2.06 5.71 -11.18
C VAL A 232 2.55 5.59 -9.74
N CYS A 233 3.84 5.36 -9.54
CA CYS A 233 4.42 5.02 -8.23
C CYS A 233 3.95 5.93 -7.08
N GLN A 234 4.04 7.25 -7.26
CA GLN A 234 3.71 8.26 -6.24
C GLN A 234 2.21 8.50 -6.08
N MET A 235 1.44 8.08 -7.08
CA MET A 235 0.01 8.28 -7.20
C MET A 235 -0.61 6.91 -7.48
N PRO A 236 -0.63 5.98 -6.51
CA PRO A 236 -0.98 4.59 -6.78
C PRO A 236 -2.40 4.46 -7.31
N ASP A 237 -3.33 5.38 -7.00
CA ASP A 237 -4.68 5.39 -7.56
C ASP A 237 -4.77 5.96 -8.99
N THR A 238 -3.66 6.47 -9.51
CA THR A 238 -3.53 6.97 -10.88
C THR A 238 -2.90 5.91 -11.75
N TRP A 239 -3.59 5.60 -12.85
CA TRP A 239 -3.11 4.68 -13.87
C TRP A 239 -2.76 5.44 -15.15
N THR A 240 -1.76 4.95 -15.87
CA THR A 240 -1.40 5.51 -17.18
C THR A 240 -0.82 4.42 -18.09
N VAL A 241 -0.81 4.71 -19.39
CA VAL A 241 -0.24 3.82 -20.40
C VAL A 241 1.28 3.95 -20.39
N PHE A 242 1.96 2.83 -20.26
CA PHE A 242 3.40 2.71 -20.35
C PHE A 242 3.77 2.21 -21.74
N SER A 243 4.64 2.95 -22.42
CA SER A 243 5.19 2.58 -23.71
C SER A 243 6.59 3.13 -23.88
N VAL A 244 7.44 2.38 -24.59
CA VAL A 244 8.80 2.81 -24.93
C VAL A 244 8.78 4.15 -25.68
N ALA A 245 7.80 4.34 -26.57
CA ALA A 245 7.63 5.59 -27.32
C ALA A 245 7.15 6.76 -26.44
N GLY A 246 6.37 6.48 -25.38
CA GLY A 246 5.87 7.46 -24.42
C GLY A 246 6.88 7.89 -23.36
N GLY A 247 8.10 7.34 -23.37
CA GLY A 247 9.16 7.69 -22.42
C GLY A 247 9.00 7.07 -21.04
N HIS A 248 8.12 6.10 -20.89
CA HIS A 248 7.98 5.26 -19.69
C HIS A 248 7.68 3.83 -20.14
N ALA A 249 8.72 3.03 -20.26
CA ALA A 249 8.60 1.67 -20.80
C ALA A 249 7.87 0.74 -19.83
N PRO A 250 7.17 -0.30 -20.33
CA PRO A 250 6.64 -1.36 -19.49
C PRO A 250 7.71 -1.97 -18.57
N THR A 251 7.34 -2.35 -17.35
CA THR A 251 8.29 -2.76 -16.29
C THR A 251 8.06 -4.13 -15.67
N PRO A 252 7.82 -5.17 -16.48
CA PRO A 252 7.52 -6.50 -15.96
C PRO A 252 8.64 -7.06 -15.08
N GLY A 253 8.25 -7.55 -13.91
CA GLY A 253 9.12 -8.12 -12.89
C GLY A 253 9.82 -7.09 -12.02
N THR A 254 9.54 -5.80 -12.21
CA THR A 254 10.13 -4.68 -11.44
C THR A 254 9.03 -3.71 -11.03
N GLY A 255 9.12 -3.12 -9.84
CA GLY A 255 8.13 -2.12 -9.44
C GLY A 255 8.19 -0.86 -10.33
N ASN A 256 7.03 -0.25 -10.61
CA ASN A 256 6.89 0.97 -11.45
C ASN A 256 7.65 2.21 -10.91
N CYS A 257 8.31 2.09 -9.75
CA CYS A 257 9.06 3.14 -9.08
C CYS A 257 10.54 3.25 -9.53
N GLU A 258 11.02 2.32 -10.37
CA GLU A 258 12.44 2.24 -10.77
C GLU A 258 12.74 2.75 -12.19
N VAL A 259 11.74 3.30 -12.88
CA VAL A 259 11.71 3.30 -14.35
C VAL A 259 12.30 4.56 -14.99
N SER A 260 12.17 5.73 -14.36
CA SER A 260 12.81 6.95 -14.86
C SER A 260 13.29 7.87 -13.75
N GLY A 261 14.40 8.57 -13.98
CA GLY A 261 14.85 9.65 -13.08
C GLY A 261 13.78 10.73 -12.91
N ASP A 262 12.94 10.94 -13.93
CA ASP A 262 11.82 11.89 -13.88
C ASP A 262 10.84 11.56 -12.75
N ASP A 263 10.50 10.28 -12.53
CA ASP A 263 9.51 9.82 -11.51
C ASP A 263 9.99 10.02 -10.06
N ARG A 264 11.20 10.54 -9.91
CA ARG A 264 11.79 10.93 -8.63
C ARG A 264 11.69 12.42 -8.35
N ILE A 265 11.12 13.21 -9.26
CA ILE A 265 10.78 14.61 -9.01
C ILE A 265 9.41 14.68 -8.35
N LEU A 266 9.39 15.16 -7.11
CA LEU A 266 8.19 15.25 -6.27
C LEU A 266 7.84 16.70 -5.99
N ILE A 267 6.54 17.02 -5.97
CA ILE A 267 5.98 18.22 -5.35
C ILE A 267 5.99 17.99 -3.84
N THR A 268 6.77 18.79 -3.11
CA THR A 268 6.97 18.59 -1.67
C THR A 268 6.37 19.69 -0.81
N GLU A 269 6.14 20.88 -1.37
CA GLU A 269 5.65 22.01 -0.60
C GLU A 269 4.81 22.95 -1.46
N ILE A 270 3.69 23.42 -0.92
CA ILE A 270 2.78 24.35 -1.59
C ILE A 270 2.43 25.48 -0.64
N MET A 271 2.73 26.72 -1.02
CA MET A 271 2.24 27.93 -0.34
C MET A 271 1.13 28.53 -1.21
N TYR A 272 -0.11 28.10 -0.97
CA TYR A 272 -1.26 28.54 -1.77
C TYR A 272 -1.98 29.76 -1.17
N HIS A 273 -1.89 29.97 0.15
CA HIS A 273 -2.57 31.09 0.83
C HIS A 273 -1.60 31.82 1.79
N PRO A 274 -0.64 32.59 1.25
CA PRO A 274 0.38 33.24 2.05
C PRO A 274 -0.19 34.36 2.95
N PHE A 275 0.43 34.59 4.10
CA PHE A 275 0.00 35.64 5.04
C PHE A 275 1.09 36.69 5.26
N ASP A 276 0.74 37.97 5.26
CA ASP A 276 1.63 39.07 5.68
C ASP A 276 1.09 39.77 6.94
N PRO A 277 1.74 39.63 8.11
CA PRO A 277 1.31 40.29 9.33
C PRO A 277 1.36 41.82 9.26
N ALA A 278 2.15 42.40 8.35
CA ALA A 278 2.18 43.84 8.12
C ALA A 278 0.98 44.34 7.30
N GLN A 279 0.31 43.45 6.54
CA GLN A 279 -0.85 43.76 5.70
C GLN A 279 -1.93 42.67 5.83
N PRO A 280 -2.49 42.43 7.03
CA PRO A 280 -3.33 41.25 7.31
C PRO A 280 -4.67 41.21 6.56
N LEU A 281 -5.05 42.30 5.89
CA LEU A 281 -6.26 42.37 5.05
C LEU A 281 -5.97 42.13 3.56
N ARG A 282 -4.70 41.94 3.21
CA ARG A 282 -4.25 41.73 1.84
C ARG A 282 -3.48 40.42 1.77
N GLU A 283 -3.90 39.59 0.85
CA GLU A 283 -3.15 38.42 0.46
C GLU A 283 -1.98 38.80 -0.48
N PRO A 284 -0.73 38.45 -0.13
CA PRO A 284 0.42 38.65 -0.99
C PRO A 284 0.53 37.53 -2.04
N LEU A 285 -0.38 37.49 -3.02
CA LEU A 285 -0.42 36.45 -4.08
C LEU A 285 0.94 36.19 -4.76
N GLY A 286 1.77 37.23 -4.94
CA GLY A 286 3.11 37.08 -5.51
C GLY A 286 4.11 36.29 -4.64
N ALA A 287 3.74 35.97 -3.40
CA ALA A 287 4.49 35.14 -2.48
C ALA A 287 4.10 33.66 -2.52
N GLU A 288 3.11 33.27 -3.32
CA GLU A 288 2.80 31.86 -3.55
C GLU A 288 4.00 31.14 -4.18
N TYR A 289 4.15 29.86 -3.86
CA TYR A 289 5.16 29.02 -4.47
C TYR A 289 4.77 27.53 -4.44
N ILE A 290 5.38 26.78 -5.34
CA ILE A 290 5.36 25.31 -5.40
C ILE A 290 6.82 24.86 -5.36
N GLU A 291 7.16 23.91 -4.50
CA GLU A 291 8.50 23.34 -4.43
C GLU A 291 8.57 21.94 -5.04
N LEU A 292 9.63 21.70 -5.79
CA LEU A 292 10.02 20.39 -6.30
C LEU A 292 11.26 19.87 -5.57
N TYR A 293 11.32 18.55 -5.35
CA TYR A 293 12.46 17.83 -4.79
C TYR A 293 12.87 16.67 -5.71
N ASN A 294 14.17 16.53 -5.98
CA ASN A 294 14.71 15.34 -6.63
C ASN A 294 15.07 14.27 -5.60
N ASN A 295 14.18 13.31 -5.41
CA ASN A 295 14.34 12.13 -4.54
C ASN A 295 15.12 10.97 -5.23
N GLY A 296 15.73 11.24 -6.37
CA GLY A 296 16.42 10.27 -7.20
C GLY A 296 17.93 10.30 -7.00
N PRO A 297 18.63 9.22 -7.37
CA PRO A 297 20.09 9.16 -7.33
C PRO A 297 20.77 9.88 -8.51
N GLU A 298 20.00 10.25 -9.54
CA GLU A 298 20.51 10.84 -10.78
C GLU A 298 19.98 12.28 -11.00
N PRO A 299 20.74 13.14 -11.70
CA PRO A 299 20.27 14.47 -12.07
C PRO A 299 19.15 14.41 -13.12
N VAL A 300 18.17 15.30 -13.01
CA VAL A 300 17.01 15.38 -13.93
C VAL A 300 16.96 16.75 -14.59
N GLY A 301 16.85 16.77 -15.93
CA GLY A 301 16.66 17.99 -16.71
C GLY A 301 15.18 18.30 -16.90
N LEU A 302 14.76 19.53 -16.56
CA LEU A 302 13.35 19.95 -16.64
C LEU A 302 13.00 20.71 -17.92
N ALA A 303 13.88 20.73 -18.92
CA ALA A 303 13.65 21.46 -20.16
C ALA A 303 12.34 21.00 -20.83
N GLY A 304 11.40 21.94 -21.03
CA GLY A 304 10.10 21.65 -21.65
C GLY A 304 9.07 20.98 -20.73
N TRP A 305 9.42 20.70 -19.48
CA TRP A 305 8.43 20.34 -18.46
C TRP A 305 7.51 21.51 -18.19
N ARG A 306 6.33 21.25 -17.63
CA ARG A 306 5.35 22.29 -17.32
C ARG A 306 4.42 21.88 -16.19
N PHE A 307 3.84 22.88 -15.53
CA PHE A 307 2.59 22.68 -14.82
C PHE A 307 1.44 22.72 -15.84
N SER A 308 0.59 21.69 -15.83
CA SER A 308 -0.62 21.60 -16.68
C SER A 308 -1.89 22.00 -15.95
N ARG A 309 -1.86 22.02 -14.62
CA ARG A 309 -2.95 22.43 -13.73
C ARG A 309 -2.36 23.20 -12.54
N GLY A 310 -3.18 24.03 -11.92
CA GLY A 310 -2.79 24.93 -10.82
C GLY A 310 -2.27 26.25 -11.37
N VAL A 311 -1.11 26.21 -12.03
CA VAL A 311 -0.46 27.41 -12.57
C VAL A 311 0.04 27.20 -13.99
N ASP A 312 0.04 28.26 -14.80
CA ASP A 312 0.60 28.23 -16.15
C ASP A 312 2.10 28.54 -16.09
N PHE A 313 2.94 27.49 -16.11
CA PHE A 313 4.39 27.63 -16.07
C PHE A 313 5.09 26.55 -16.90
N VAL A 314 6.07 26.96 -17.71
CA VAL A 314 6.97 26.07 -18.46
C VAL A 314 8.37 26.25 -17.92
N PHE A 315 9.02 25.15 -17.57
CA PHE A 315 10.34 25.17 -16.96
C PHE A 315 11.40 25.59 -17.98
N PRO A 316 12.36 26.46 -17.58
CA PRO A 316 13.54 26.72 -18.38
C PRO A 316 14.43 25.47 -18.44
N ASP A 317 15.50 25.51 -19.24
CA ASP A 317 16.53 24.46 -19.25
C ASP A 317 17.33 24.50 -17.96
N ILE A 318 16.83 23.79 -16.95
CA ILE A 318 17.41 23.64 -15.62
C ILE A 318 17.60 22.17 -15.28
N ILE A 319 18.67 21.87 -14.56
CA ILE A 319 19.00 20.52 -14.10
C ILE A 319 18.90 20.50 -12.57
N MET A 320 18.07 19.60 -12.04
CA MET A 320 17.99 19.31 -10.61
C MET A 320 18.97 18.18 -10.28
N ALA A 321 20.00 18.47 -9.50
CA ALA A 321 20.91 17.45 -8.98
C ALA A 321 20.19 16.49 -8.00
N PRO A 322 20.73 15.30 -7.74
CA PRO A 322 20.24 14.40 -6.69
C PRO A 322 20.11 15.13 -5.34
N GLY A 323 18.96 15.00 -4.69
CA GLY A 323 18.68 15.65 -3.40
C GLY A 323 18.48 17.17 -3.46
N ALA A 324 18.41 17.77 -4.65
CA ALA A 324 18.21 19.21 -4.80
C ALA A 324 16.73 19.61 -4.71
N PHE A 325 16.50 20.81 -4.17
CA PHE A 325 15.21 21.48 -4.15
C PHE A 325 15.16 22.60 -5.20
N LEU A 326 14.00 22.78 -5.82
CA LEU A 326 13.72 23.86 -6.76
C LEU A 326 12.39 24.51 -6.40
N VAL A 327 12.42 25.79 -6.10
CA VAL A 327 11.20 26.57 -5.86
C VAL A 327 10.72 27.17 -7.18
N VAL A 328 9.44 27.01 -7.47
CA VAL A 328 8.73 27.74 -8.51
C VAL A 328 7.85 28.77 -7.82
N ALA A 329 8.15 30.06 -7.99
CA ALA A 329 7.44 31.15 -7.32
C ALA A 329 6.46 31.88 -8.26
N ALA A 330 5.36 32.39 -7.71
CA ALA A 330 4.43 33.25 -8.44
C ALA A 330 5.12 34.50 -8.98
N ASP A 331 5.82 35.24 -8.13
CA ASP A 331 6.70 36.35 -8.52
C ASP A 331 8.04 36.23 -7.80
N VAL A 332 9.11 35.98 -8.55
CA VAL A 332 10.46 35.75 -8.00
C VAL A 332 10.93 36.92 -7.13
N THR A 333 10.54 38.15 -7.47
CA THR A 333 10.93 39.35 -6.70
C THR A 333 10.22 39.40 -5.35
N THR A 334 8.91 39.18 -5.32
CA THR A 334 8.08 39.16 -4.11
C THR A 334 8.44 37.99 -3.22
N PHE A 335 8.66 36.81 -3.80
CA PHE A 335 9.18 35.65 -3.12
C PHE A 335 10.51 35.97 -2.42
N ALA A 336 11.47 36.55 -3.15
CA ALA A 336 12.78 36.87 -2.60
C ALA A 336 12.72 37.90 -1.46
N GLN A 337 11.78 38.86 -1.51
CA GLN A 337 11.57 39.83 -0.43
C GLN A 337 11.02 39.17 0.83
N LYS A 338 10.20 38.13 0.69
CA LYS A 338 9.54 37.47 1.83
C LYS A 338 10.36 36.34 2.42
N TYR A 339 10.93 35.47 1.59
CA TYR A 339 11.59 34.23 2.01
C TYR A 339 13.13 34.28 1.88
N GLY A 340 13.67 35.30 1.20
CA GLY A 340 15.11 35.50 0.99
C GLY A 340 15.62 35.03 -0.37
N THR A 341 16.92 35.23 -0.63
CA THR A 341 17.54 35.04 -1.96
C THR A 341 18.48 33.84 -2.05
N ALA A 342 18.62 33.04 -1.01
CA ALA A 342 19.65 31.99 -0.91
C ALA A 342 19.23 30.65 -1.55
N MET A 343 18.19 30.64 -2.38
CA MET A 343 17.52 29.43 -2.87
C MET A 343 17.57 29.36 -4.39
N ASN A 344 17.45 28.15 -4.95
CA ASN A 344 17.21 27.97 -6.38
C ASN A 344 15.74 28.26 -6.67
N VAL A 345 15.48 29.39 -7.32
CA VAL A 345 14.12 29.85 -7.62
C VAL A 345 13.98 30.11 -9.11
N VAL A 346 12.95 29.53 -9.70
CA VAL A 346 12.37 29.92 -11.00
C VAL A 346 10.94 30.42 -10.74
N GLY A 347 10.26 30.97 -11.73
CA GLY A 347 8.89 31.44 -11.51
C GLY A 347 8.44 32.53 -12.44
N GLY A 348 7.38 33.23 -12.03
CA GLY A 348 6.69 34.22 -12.87
C GLY A 348 5.50 33.65 -13.61
N TRP A 349 4.75 32.71 -13.00
CA TRP A 349 3.51 32.21 -13.59
C TRP A 349 2.40 33.28 -13.56
N SER A 350 1.41 33.12 -14.43
CA SER A 350 0.18 33.90 -14.37
C SER A 350 -0.90 33.18 -13.57
N GLY A 351 -1.80 33.95 -12.95
CA GLY A 351 -2.84 33.40 -12.08
C GLY A 351 -2.41 33.38 -10.61
N HIS A 352 -3.14 32.62 -9.82
CA HIS A 352 -2.87 32.37 -8.41
C HIS A 352 -3.40 30.97 -8.09
N LEU A 353 -2.84 30.38 -7.04
CA LEU A 353 -3.36 29.16 -6.47
C LEU A 353 -4.69 29.42 -5.75
N SER A 354 -5.58 28.43 -5.69
CA SER A 354 -6.88 28.53 -5.03
C SER A 354 -6.79 28.35 -3.52
N ASN A 355 -7.31 29.31 -2.77
CA ASN A 355 -7.35 29.23 -1.30
C ASN A 355 -8.28 28.16 -0.74
N SER A 356 -9.08 27.50 -1.57
CA SER A 356 -9.97 26.40 -1.14
C SER A 356 -9.60 25.04 -1.73
N GLY A 357 -8.46 24.95 -2.41
CA GLY A 357 -7.99 23.71 -3.04
C GLY A 357 -8.14 23.65 -4.55
N GLU A 358 -7.19 22.97 -5.17
CA GLU A 358 -7.18 22.64 -6.59
C GLU A 358 -6.21 21.48 -6.87
N THR A 359 -5.97 21.18 -8.14
CA THR A 359 -4.94 20.23 -8.56
C THR A 359 -3.73 20.94 -9.14
N VAL A 360 -2.54 20.68 -8.57
CA VAL A 360 -1.25 21.00 -9.19
C VAL A 360 -0.77 19.74 -9.90
N GLU A 361 -0.46 19.84 -11.19
CA GLU A 361 -0.04 18.69 -12.01
C GLU A 361 1.24 19.03 -12.79
N LEU A 362 2.29 18.25 -12.56
CA LEU A 362 3.59 18.38 -13.20
C LEU A 362 3.71 17.38 -14.34
N LEU A 363 3.93 17.89 -15.56
CA LEU A 363 4.19 17.07 -16.73
C LEU A 363 5.63 17.22 -17.20
N ASN A 364 6.23 16.12 -17.65
CA ASN A 364 7.50 16.19 -18.37
C ASN A 364 7.33 16.73 -19.80
N ALA A 365 8.43 16.86 -20.53
CA ALA A 365 8.45 17.36 -21.89
C ALA A 365 7.63 16.52 -22.89
N ALA A 366 7.45 15.22 -22.62
CA ALA A 366 6.61 14.32 -23.41
C ALA A 366 5.10 14.45 -23.08
N GLY A 367 4.75 15.25 -22.05
CA GLY A 367 3.38 15.41 -21.58
C GLY A 367 2.92 14.32 -20.61
N ARG A 368 3.84 13.48 -20.12
CA ARG A 368 3.56 12.46 -19.10
C ARG A 368 3.48 13.10 -17.72
N THR A 369 2.46 12.72 -16.94
CA THR A 369 2.34 13.15 -15.54
C THR A 369 3.45 12.52 -14.73
N ILE A 370 4.30 13.37 -14.15
CA ILE A 370 5.36 12.99 -13.24
C ILE A 370 4.85 13.01 -11.82
N ASP A 371 4.14 14.08 -11.46
CA ASP A 371 3.57 14.21 -10.14
C ASP A 371 2.30 15.06 -10.14
N ARG A 372 1.43 14.82 -9.16
CA ARG A 372 0.17 15.54 -9.00
C ARG A 372 -0.21 15.60 -7.52
N VAL A 373 -0.72 16.75 -7.11
CA VAL A 373 -1.27 16.95 -5.76
C VAL A 373 -2.61 17.65 -5.89
N ARG A 374 -3.66 17.07 -5.30
CA ARG A 374 -4.97 17.72 -5.17
C ARG A 374 -5.19 18.19 -3.73
N TYR A 375 -4.66 19.36 -3.40
CA TYR A 375 -4.78 19.93 -2.07
C TYR A 375 -6.17 20.55 -1.81
N ALA A 376 -6.51 20.75 -0.54
CA ALA A 376 -7.71 21.46 -0.09
C ALA A 376 -7.47 22.18 1.24
N ASP A 377 -8.38 23.08 1.62
CA ASP A 377 -8.46 23.72 2.93
C ASP A 377 -9.35 22.94 3.92
N GLU A 378 -9.86 21.77 3.51
CA GLU A 378 -10.79 20.95 4.27
C GLU A 378 -10.53 19.44 4.17
N GLY A 379 -11.29 18.66 4.95
CA GLY A 379 -11.21 17.21 4.94
C GLY A 379 -9.90 16.72 5.54
N ASP A 380 -9.25 15.75 4.88
CA ASP A 380 -7.99 15.17 5.32
C ASP A 380 -6.81 16.17 5.31
N TRP A 381 -6.99 17.34 4.69
CA TRP A 381 -5.98 18.39 4.60
C TRP A 381 -6.02 19.37 5.78
N ALA A 382 -7.04 19.34 6.62
CA ALA A 382 -7.23 20.30 7.71
C ALA A 382 -7.82 19.66 8.97
N VAL A 383 -7.85 20.40 10.07
CA VAL A 383 -8.46 19.93 11.33
C VAL A 383 -9.79 20.60 11.62
N ARG A 384 -10.75 19.85 12.18
CA ARG A 384 -12.01 20.43 12.66
C ARG A 384 -11.82 21.13 13.99
N ILE A 385 -12.05 22.44 14.01
CA ILE A 385 -12.08 23.25 15.24
C ILE A 385 -13.49 23.75 15.55
N ARG A 386 -13.76 23.97 16.85
CA ARG A 386 -15.05 24.57 17.26
C ARG A 386 -15.05 26.06 16.99
N ARG A 387 -16.12 26.54 16.36
CA ARG A 387 -16.34 27.98 16.18
C ARG A 387 -16.62 28.68 17.52
N PRO A 388 -16.39 30.02 17.59
CA PRO A 388 -16.98 30.85 18.63
C PRO A 388 -18.50 30.67 18.72
N LEU A 389 -19.07 31.08 19.85
CA LEU A 389 -20.51 31.00 20.04
C LEU A 389 -21.22 31.93 19.05
N ASP A 390 -22.08 31.37 18.20
CA ASP A 390 -22.93 32.12 17.27
C ASP A 390 -24.40 31.87 17.64
N HIS A 391 -25.09 32.92 18.09
CA HIS A 391 -26.49 32.87 18.51
C HIS A 391 -26.82 31.73 19.53
N GLY A 392 -25.88 31.41 20.42
CA GLY A 392 -26.04 30.37 21.44
C GLY A 392 -25.67 28.95 20.98
N HIS A 393 -25.24 28.79 19.73
CA HIS A 393 -24.80 27.51 19.17
C HIS A 393 -23.32 27.55 18.79
N ARG A 394 -22.67 26.38 18.76
CA ARG A 394 -21.29 26.22 18.26
C ARG A 394 -21.29 25.24 17.11
N GLY A 395 -20.92 25.74 15.92
CA GLY A 395 -20.61 24.90 14.78
C GLY A 395 -19.17 24.39 14.82
N TRP A 396 -18.83 23.55 13.85
CA TRP A 396 -17.46 23.18 13.51
C TRP A 396 -17.05 23.93 12.25
N GLN A 397 -15.77 24.24 12.13
CA GLN A 397 -15.15 24.70 10.89
C GLN A 397 -13.85 23.93 10.68
N TRP A 398 -13.46 23.79 9.42
CA TRP A 398 -12.10 23.42 9.07
C TRP A 398 -11.17 24.61 9.34
N ALA A 399 -9.96 24.31 9.78
CA ALA A 399 -8.89 25.28 9.92
C ALA A 399 -7.56 24.54 9.94
N ASP A 400 -6.56 25.14 9.32
CA ASP A 400 -5.17 24.78 9.51
C ASP A 400 -4.31 26.03 9.24
N ASP A 401 -3.08 26.06 9.74
CA ASP A 401 -2.23 27.24 9.60
C ASP A 401 -1.67 27.40 8.17
N HIS A 402 -1.78 26.38 7.32
CA HIS A 402 -1.45 26.46 5.89
C HIS A 402 -2.50 27.21 5.05
N ASP A 403 -3.70 27.42 5.61
CA ASP A 403 -4.78 28.19 5.01
C ASP A 403 -4.79 29.63 5.54
N GLY A 404 -3.92 30.48 5.01
CA GLY A 404 -3.89 31.91 5.37
C GLY A 404 -3.29 32.21 6.74
N GLY A 405 -2.75 31.20 7.44
CA GLY A 405 -1.99 31.35 8.68
C GLY A 405 -0.50 31.67 8.46
N GLY A 406 -0.05 31.65 7.20
CA GLY A 406 1.33 31.98 6.81
C GLY A 406 2.31 30.82 6.87
N ARG A 407 1.83 29.59 7.03
CA ARG A 407 2.61 28.38 6.81
C ARG A 407 2.30 27.82 5.42
N SER A 408 3.20 27.05 4.87
CA SER A 408 2.97 26.23 3.68
C SER A 408 2.34 24.90 4.06
N LEU A 409 1.79 24.22 3.07
CA LEU A 409 1.42 22.82 3.11
C LEU A 409 2.64 21.98 2.69
N GLU A 410 3.13 21.10 3.56
CA GLU A 410 4.34 20.30 3.40
C GLU A 410 4.02 18.80 3.35
N LEU A 411 4.62 18.08 2.40
CA LEU A 411 4.63 16.63 2.32
C LEU A 411 5.41 16.06 3.53
N VAL A 412 4.82 15.09 4.22
CA VAL A 412 5.39 14.48 5.44
C VAL A 412 6.39 13.37 5.09
N SER A 413 6.03 12.48 4.17
CA SER A 413 6.88 11.36 3.76
C SER A 413 6.95 11.21 2.24
N VAL A 414 8.17 11.27 1.70
CA VAL A 414 8.47 11.00 0.27
C VAL A 414 8.42 9.51 -0.09
N ALA A 415 8.23 8.63 0.90
CA ALA A 415 8.06 7.20 0.70
C ALA A 415 6.58 6.79 0.58
N MET A 416 5.66 7.72 0.88
CA MET A 416 4.22 7.51 0.87
C MET A 416 3.57 8.33 -0.25
N PRO A 417 2.40 7.90 -0.77
CA PRO A 417 1.71 8.64 -1.81
C PRO A 417 1.39 10.08 -1.40
N ASN A 418 1.53 11.01 -2.33
CA ASN A 418 1.26 12.43 -2.10
C ASN A 418 -0.14 12.87 -2.57
N ASP A 419 -0.92 12.00 -3.20
CA ASP A 419 -2.32 12.27 -3.54
C ASP A 419 -3.26 12.22 -2.30
N TYR A 420 -2.79 11.69 -1.16
CA TYR A 420 -3.56 11.61 0.07
C TYR A 420 -3.21 12.74 1.03
N GLY A 421 -4.21 13.55 1.42
CA GLY A 421 -4.04 14.66 2.38
C GLY A 421 -3.47 14.22 3.73
N GLN A 422 -3.64 12.95 4.11
CA GLN A 422 -3.06 12.35 5.32
C GLN A 422 -1.51 12.33 5.30
N ASN A 423 -0.87 12.49 4.14
CA ASN A 423 0.58 12.64 3.99
C ASN A 423 1.03 14.10 3.93
N TRP A 424 0.15 15.06 4.20
CA TRP A 424 0.43 16.49 4.14
C TRP A 424 0.06 17.16 5.46
N THR A 425 0.81 18.20 5.81
CA THR A 425 0.54 18.97 7.03
C THR A 425 1.04 20.40 6.90
N ALA A 426 0.57 21.33 7.74
CA ALA A 426 1.16 22.66 7.79
C ALA A 426 2.62 22.59 8.27
N SER A 427 3.47 23.36 7.60
CA SER A 427 4.88 23.53 7.99
C SER A 427 5.03 23.92 9.44
N TYR A 428 5.90 23.27 10.21
CA TYR A 428 6.23 23.70 11.57
C TYR A 428 7.02 25.02 11.60
N VAL A 429 7.43 25.55 10.44
CA VAL A 429 8.10 26.85 10.29
C VAL A 429 7.16 27.87 9.64
N ALA A 430 7.08 29.08 10.22
CA ALA A 430 6.35 30.18 9.60
C ALA A 430 7.01 30.57 8.28
N GLY A 431 6.21 30.72 7.22
CA GLY A 431 6.69 30.93 5.86
C GLY A 431 7.22 29.68 5.16
N GLY A 432 7.08 28.50 5.78
CA GLY A 432 7.50 27.24 5.18
C GLY A 432 9.00 26.98 5.22
N THR A 433 9.41 25.99 4.43
CA THR A 433 10.79 25.56 4.29
C THR A 433 11.32 25.61 2.85
N PRO A 434 11.05 26.68 2.07
CA PRO A 434 11.45 26.69 0.68
C PRO A 434 12.98 26.60 0.54
N GLY A 435 13.41 25.86 -0.48
CA GLY A 435 14.78 25.53 -0.86
C GLY A 435 15.47 24.50 0.02
N ARG A 436 14.77 23.79 0.91
CA ARG A 436 15.36 22.80 1.84
C ARG A 436 14.33 21.73 2.25
N ALA A 437 14.78 20.72 2.98
CA ALA A 437 13.90 19.67 3.48
C ALA A 437 12.76 20.23 4.34
N ASN A 438 11.55 19.72 4.09
CA ASN A 438 10.34 20.03 4.83
C ASN A 438 10.54 19.92 6.34
N SER A 439 9.95 20.84 7.08
CA SER A 439 9.95 20.77 8.54
C SER A 439 9.11 19.61 9.08
N ALA A 440 8.08 19.22 8.32
CA ALA A 440 7.28 18.03 8.56
C ALA A 440 7.99 16.73 8.16
N TRP A 441 8.99 16.81 7.27
CA TRP A 441 9.73 15.63 6.87
C TRP A 441 10.59 15.15 8.02
N SER A 442 10.37 13.90 8.35
CA SER A 442 11.13 13.25 9.39
C SER A 442 12.18 12.30 8.80
N PRO A 443 13.45 12.38 9.24
CA PRO A 443 14.55 11.70 8.57
C PRO A 443 14.51 10.17 8.75
N PRO A 444 15.09 9.39 7.80
CA PRO A 444 15.07 7.92 7.80
C PRO A 444 15.73 7.24 9.01
N ALA A 445 16.56 7.96 9.77
CA ALA A 445 17.30 7.41 10.91
C ALA A 445 16.43 7.28 12.18
N ASP A 446 15.31 8.00 12.23
CA ASP A 446 14.32 8.01 13.32
C ASP A 446 12.89 7.94 12.76
N ALA A 447 12.72 7.41 11.54
CA ALA A 447 11.49 7.50 10.73
C ALA A 447 10.23 7.41 11.60
N PRO A 448 9.49 8.52 11.80
CA PRO A 448 8.25 8.46 12.52
C PRO A 448 7.34 7.63 11.67
N ASN A 449 6.81 6.62 12.33
CA ASN A 449 5.57 5.99 11.97
C ASN A 449 4.55 7.11 11.71
N LEU A 450 4.33 7.43 10.42
CA LEU A 450 3.17 8.20 10.01
C LEU A 450 1.97 7.43 10.53
N ALA A 451 0.97 8.11 11.09
CA ALA A 451 -0.24 7.41 11.44
C ALA A 451 -0.74 6.63 10.20
N PRO A 452 -1.06 5.32 10.32
CA PRO A 452 -1.52 4.54 9.19
C PRO A 452 -2.64 5.26 8.48
N MET A 453 -2.49 5.44 7.17
CA MET A 453 -3.51 6.10 6.38
C MET A 453 -4.73 5.21 6.33
N ILE A 454 -5.88 5.79 6.67
CA ILE A 454 -7.17 5.09 6.60
C ILE A 454 -7.85 5.51 5.31
N LEU A 455 -7.91 4.58 4.37
CA LEU A 455 -8.40 4.77 3.01
C LEU A 455 -9.64 3.91 2.78
N ASP A 456 -10.44 4.27 1.78
CA ASP A 456 -11.57 3.46 1.29
C ASP A 456 -12.57 3.04 2.39
N VAL A 457 -12.83 3.93 3.35
CA VAL A 457 -13.76 3.66 4.45
C VAL A 457 -15.17 3.48 3.90
N GLY A 458 -15.73 2.29 4.10
CA GLY A 458 -17.08 1.91 3.72
C GLY A 458 -17.83 1.27 4.88
N HIS A 459 -19.15 1.24 4.80
CA HIS A 459 -19.96 0.48 5.75
C HIS A 459 -21.16 -0.19 5.08
N GLN A 460 -21.57 -1.32 5.63
CA GLN A 460 -22.74 -2.07 5.21
C GLN A 460 -23.63 -2.42 6.43
N PRO A 461 -24.95 -2.22 6.34
CA PRO A 461 -25.67 -1.58 5.23
C PRO A 461 -25.36 -0.08 5.12
N VAL A 462 -25.51 0.49 3.92
CA VAL A 462 -25.25 1.91 3.63
C VAL A 462 -26.20 2.83 4.41
N ILE A 463 -27.38 2.34 4.80
CA ILE A 463 -28.32 3.04 5.66
C ILE A 463 -28.72 2.07 6.78
N PRO A 464 -28.02 2.09 7.92
CA PRO A 464 -28.29 1.13 8.99
C PRO A 464 -29.53 1.49 9.80
N HIS A 465 -30.31 0.48 10.14
CA HIS A 465 -31.34 0.57 11.16
C HIS A 465 -30.74 0.38 12.56
N SER A 466 -31.46 0.85 13.59
CA SER A 466 -30.96 0.86 14.98
C SER A 466 -30.68 -0.53 15.56
N ASP A 467 -31.21 -1.58 14.94
CA ASP A 467 -31.12 -2.97 15.33
C ASP A 467 -30.23 -3.81 14.38
N GLU A 468 -29.60 -3.18 13.38
CA GLU A 468 -28.74 -3.86 12.42
C GLU A 468 -27.27 -3.80 12.81
N THR A 469 -26.58 -4.92 12.62
CA THR A 469 -25.11 -4.95 12.69
C THR A 469 -24.54 -4.16 11.51
N VAL A 470 -23.71 -3.17 11.81
CA VAL A 470 -22.97 -2.40 10.80
C VAL A 470 -21.56 -2.97 10.67
N GLN A 471 -21.23 -3.48 9.50
CA GLN A 471 -19.87 -3.81 9.13
C GLN A 471 -19.20 -2.56 8.58
N VAL A 472 -18.02 -2.21 9.09
CA VAL A 472 -17.18 -1.13 8.56
C VAL A 472 -15.93 -1.75 7.96
N THR A 473 -15.55 -1.34 6.76
CA THR A 473 -14.34 -1.76 6.05
C THR A 473 -13.47 -0.55 5.77
N ALA A 474 -12.17 -0.69 5.87
CA ALA A 474 -11.21 0.33 5.46
C ALA A 474 -9.92 -0.35 4.98
N ARG A 475 -9.22 0.29 4.06
CA ARG A 475 -7.85 -0.07 3.67
C ARG A 475 -6.90 0.74 4.55
N LEU A 476 -5.93 0.06 5.17
CA LEU A 476 -4.85 0.75 5.87
C LEU A 476 -3.62 0.75 4.97
N LEU A 477 -2.97 1.91 4.85
CA LEU A 477 -1.71 2.07 4.16
C LEU A 477 -0.71 2.70 5.13
N ASP A 478 0.39 2.02 5.37
CA ASP A 478 1.44 2.41 6.30
C ASP A 478 2.78 2.10 5.62
N GLU A 479 3.80 2.95 5.83
CA GLU A 479 5.16 2.70 5.37
C GLU A 479 5.84 1.55 6.13
N GLN A 480 5.33 1.18 7.31
CA GLN A 480 5.77 0.04 8.12
C GLN A 480 4.65 -0.98 8.32
N SER A 481 4.98 -2.22 8.65
CA SER A 481 3.95 -3.24 8.97
C SER A 481 3.55 -3.28 10.43
N SER A 482 4.25 -2.52 11.27
CA SER A 482 4.05 -2.57 12.72
C SER A 482 2.89 -1.70 13.18
N GLY A 483 2.43 -0.73 12.38
CA GLY A 483 1.41 0.23 12.79
C GLY A 483 1.86 1.14 13.92
#